data_AF-A0A519SIJ8-F1
#
_entry.id   AF-A0A519SIJ8-F1
#
_cell.length_a   1.000
_cell.length_b   1.000
_cell.length_c   1.000
_cell.angle_alpha   90.00
_cell.angle_beta   90.00
_cell.angle_gamma   90.00
#
_symmetry.space_group_name_H-M   'P 1'
#
loop_
_entity.id
_entity.type
_entity.pdbx_description
1 polymer ?
#
loop_
_entity_poly.entity_id
_entity_poly.type
_entity_poly.pdbx_seq_one_letter_code
_entity_poly.pdbx_strand_id
1 'polypeptide(L)'
;MTNNPVGNFGQHPQLHLKQTLNAPSSQVLLHQFAVAHARADSLVRLAIPDTSDQKSLLTDYGFSYPSWVASATDTLPGPAQKYEFSYSLMHQGDTIGSALVTIGPDLRVYPSELAELIAYQRFIMGDLEIGPKQAVGVAVGSGVKQKGAEVGFYAGGFTLDTLTRLKQVSTYYQEVITNPRACYWLVENDCNGCTRLKVNASNGKVFGQDKIIFVY
;
A
#
# COMPACT_ATOMS: atom_id res chain seq x y z
N MET A 1 -20.03 15.37 11.05
CA MET A 1 -18.62 15.69 10.71
C MET A 1 -17.75 14.73 11.49
N THR A 2 -17.32 13.63 10.87
CA THR A 2 -16.33 12.72 11.45
C THR A 2 -14.96 13.33 11.20
N ASN A 3 -14.22 13.64 12.27
CA ASN A 3 -12.81 14.04 12.19
C ASN A 3 -12.02 12.82 11.67
N ASN A 4 -11.86 12.70 10.36
CA ASN A 4 -10.88 11.77 9.83
C ASN A 4 -9.49 12.26 10.29
N PRO A 5 -8.63 11.39 10.84
CA PRO A 5 -7.28 11.77 11.19
C PRO A 5 -6.55 12.33 9.97
N VAL A 6 -5.80 13.40 10.18
CA VAL A 6 -5.00 14.03 9.12
C VAL A 6 -3.74 13.21 8.91
N GLY A 7 -3.58 12.68 7.71
CA GLY A 7 -2.38 11.97 7.27
C GLY A 7 -1.18 12.89 7.05
N ASN A 8 -0.02 12.29 6.79
CA ASN A 8 1.28 12.97 6.65
C ASN A 8 1.82 12.94 5.20
N PHE A 9 0.96 12.71 4.20
CA PHE A 9 1.36 12.72 2.80
C PHE A 9 2.14 13.99 2.43
N GLY A 10 3.26 13.81 1.72
CA GLY A 10 4.16 14.90 1.31
C GLY A 10 5.00 15.51 2.43
N GLN A 11 4.87 15.05 3.67
CA GLN A 11 5.69 15.52 4.79
C GLN A 11 6.96 14.68 4.91
N HIS A 12 8.12 15.33 4.98
CA HIS A 12 9.38 14.61 5.16
C HIS A 12 9.55 14.17 6.62
N PRO A 13 9.89 12.90 6.89
CA PRO A 13 10.25 12.48 8.23
C PRO A 13 11.61 13.10 8.61
N GLN A 14 11.80 13.34 9.91
CA GLN A 14 13.12 13.62 10.42
C GLN A 14 13.93 12.31 10.46
N LEU A 15 15.06 12.27 9.74
CA LEU A 15 15.92 11.08 9.68
C LEU A 15 16.99 11.12 10.77
N HIS A 16 17.19 10.00 11.45
CA HIS A 16 18.25 9.84 12.44
C HIS A 16 19.53 9.32 11.75
N LEU A 17 20.55 10.17 11.66
CA LEU A 17 21.77 9.88 10.90
C LEU A 17 22.87 9.31 11.82
N LYS A 18 23.56 8.25 11.37
CA LYS A 18 24.72 7.69 12.08
C LYS A 18 25.91 8.65 12.10
N GLN A 19 26.09 9.39 11.01
CA GLN A 19 27.13 10.40 10.88
C GLN A 19 26.55 11.80 11.07
N THR A 20 27.41 12.79 11.29
CA THR A 20 26.97 14.19 11.38
C THR A 20 26.30 14.63 10.09
N LEU A 21 25.45 15.66 10.18
CA LEU A 21 24.69 16.18 9.03
C LEU A 21 25.61 16.56 7.85
N ASN A 22 26.79 17.12 8.13
CA ASN A 22 27.72 17.60 7.10
C ASN A 22 28.60 16.50 6.50
N ALA A 23 28.52 15.26 7.00
CA ALA A 23 29.30 14.16 6.44
C ALA A 23 28.83 13.85 5.00
N PRO A 24 29.74 13.52 4.06
CA PRO A 24 29.36 13.24 2.68
C PRO A 24 28.28 12.15 2.54
N SER A 25 28.34 11.07 3.32
CA SER A 25 27.34 9.99 3.25
C SER A 25 25.96 10.43 3.72
N SER A 26 25.88 11.27 4.76
CA SER A 26 24.65 11.90 5.24
C SER A 26 24.00 12.77 4.17
N GLN A 27 24.81 13.60 3.50
CA GLN A 27 24.34 14.48 2.42
C GLN A 27 23.80 13.69 1.23
N VAL A 28 24.50 12.61 0.83
CA VAL A 28 24.04 11.72 -0.25
C VAL A 28 22.73 11.03 0.13
N LEU A 29 22.61 10.50 1.35
CA LEU A 29 21.38 9.88 1.84
C LEU A 29 20.21 10.85 1.79
N LEU A 30 20.36 12.05 2.35
CA LEU A 30 19.30 13.07 2.39
C LEU A 30 18.85 13.48 0.98
N HIS A 31 19.80 13.71 0.07
CA HIS A 31 19.50 14.06 -1.31
C HIS A 31 18.77 12.92 -2.02
N GLN A 32 19.29 11.70 -1.97
CA GLN A 32 18.67 10.55 -2.62
C GLN A 32 17.27 10.25 -2.07
N PHE A 33 17.10 10.32 -0.74
CA PHE A 33 15.79 10.16 -0.11
C PHE A 33 14.81 11.25 -0.57
N ALA A 34 15.20 12.52 -0.60
CA ALA A 34 14.33 13.60 -1.04
C ALA A 34 13.87 13.44 -2.49
N VAL A 35 14.78 13.05 -3.39
CA VAL A 35 14.44 12.81 -4.80
C VAL A 35 13.56 11.56 -4.95
N ALA A 36 13.85 10.48 -4.21
CA ALA A 36 13.04 9.27 -4.20
C ALA A 36 11.62 9.53 -3.67
N HIS A 37 11.49 10.29 -2.59
CA HIS A 37 10.21 10.69 -2.01
C HIS A 37 9.39 11.52 -2.98
N ALA A 38 9.97 12.55 -3.60
CA ALA A 38 9.30 13.35 -4.62
C ALA A 38 8.83 12.50 -5.82
N ARG A 39 9.61 11.48 -6.19
CA ARG A 39 9.24 10.54 -7.26
C ARG A 39 8.07 9.64 -6.85
N ALA A 40 8.08 9.11 -5.63
CA ALA A 40 6.99 8.29 -5.10
C ALA A 40 5.70 9.10 -4.98
N ASP A 41 5.76 10.30 -4.42
CA ASP A 41 4.62 11.22 -4.31
C ASP A 41 4.04 11.60 -5.67
N SER A 42 4.90 11.73 -6.70
CA SER A 42 4.43 11.99 -8.06
C SER A 42 3.58 10.83 -8.59
N LEU A 43 3.88 9.58 -8.23
CA LEU A 43 3.06 8.43 -8.60
C LEU A 43 1.74 8.42 -7.85
N VAL A 44 1.75 8.76 -6.55
CA VAL A 44 0.52 8.89 -5.75
C VAL A 44 -0.38 9.98 -6.34
N ARG A 45 0.17 11.13 -6.76
CA ARG A 45 -0.61 12.20 -7.41
C ARG A 45 -1.21 11.79 -8.75
N LEU A 46 -0.62 10.81 -9.43
CA LEU A 46 -1.22 10.25 -10.65
C LEU A 46 -2.43 9.36 -10.32
N ALA A 47 -2.44 8.71 -9.15
CA ALA A 47 -3.51 7.82 -8.69
C ALA A 47 -4.60 8.54 -7.86
N ILE A 48 -4.23 9.60 -7.15
CA ILE A 48 -5.07 10.38 -6.23
C ILE A 48 -4.78 11.87 -6.52
N PRO A 49 -5.40 12.43 -7.57
CA PRO A 49 -5.03 13.77 -8.06
C PRO A 49 -5.49 14.91 -7.14
N ASP A 50 -6.57 14.74 -6.38
CA ASP A 50 -7.07 15.79 -5.49
C ASP A 50 -6.23 15.89 -4.20
N THR A 51 -5.76 17.10 -3.90
CA THR A 51 -5.00 17.43 -2.69
C THR A 51 -5.80 17.28 -1.40
N SER A 52 -7.14 17.37 -1.41
CA SER A 52 -7.93 17.08 -0.21
C SER A 52 -7.88 15.61 0.16
N ASP A 53 -7.92 14.75 -0.85
CA ASP A 53 -8.00 13.30 -0.74
C ASP A 53 -6.67 12.72 -0.26
N GLN A 54 -5.57 13.32 -0.70
CA GLN A 54 -4.21 13.00 -0.25
C GLN A 54 -4.03 13.18 1.27
N LYS A 55 -4.81 14.06 1.93
CA LYS A 55 -4.73 14.24 3.39
C LYS A 55 -5.23 13.04 4.18
N SER A 56 -5.90 12.07 3.55
CA SER A 56 -6.32 10.84 4.19
C SER A 56 -5.26 9.73 4.14
N LEU A 57 -4.10 10.00 3.53
CA LEU A 57 -3.01 9.05 3.41
C LEU A 57 -1.99 9.19 4.55
N LEU A 58 -1.75 8.10 5.26
CA LEU A 58 -0.61 7.91 6.13
C LEU A 58 0.56 7.36 5.32
N THR A 59 1.76 7.86 5.57
CA THR A 59 2.99 7.52 4.85
C THR A 59 4.03 7.06 5.85
N ASP A 60 4.49 5.83 5.66
CA ASP A 60 5.61 5.22 6.38
C ASP A 60 6.81 5.05 5.45
N TYR A 61 8.01 5.02 6.05
CA TYR A 61 9.28 5.10 5.32
C TYR A 61 10.21 3.95 5.70
N GLY A 62 10.67 3.22 4.69
CA GLY A 62 11.64 2.13 4.80
C GLY A 62 12.92 2.40 4.01
N PHE A 63 14.04 1.88 4.52
CA PHE A 63 15.36 2.00 3.93
C PHE A 63 16.00 0.61 3.86
N SER A 64 16.11 0.05 2.66
CA SER A 64 16.61 -1.31 2.48
C SER A 64 18.13 -1.31 2.32
N TYR A 65 18.80 -2.12 3.14
CA TYR A 65 20.24 -2.38 3.12
C TYR A 65 20.49 -3.87 2.81
N PRO A 66 21.74 -4.31 2.54
CA PRO A 66 22.01 -5.68 2.10
C PRO A 66 21.44 -6.80 2.99
N SER A 67 21.30 -6.57 4.30
CA SER A 67 20.92 -7.59 5.27
C SER A 67 19.76 -7.20 6.18
N TRP A 68 19.19 -6.01 6.02
CA TRP A 68 18.15 -5.49 6.91
C TRP A 68 17.39 -4.32 6.27
N VAL A 69 16.23 -4.00 6.82
CA VAL A 69 15.43 -2.82 6.47
C VAL A 69 15.34 -1.94 7.71
N ALA A 70 15.61 -0.64 7.54
CA ALA A 70 15.46 0.36 8.58
C ALA A 70 14.17 1.15 8.40
N SER A 71 13.59 1.61 9.50
CA SER A 71 12.56 2.66 9.50
C SER A 71 13.19 4.06 9.53
N ALA A 72 12.39 5.10 9.31
CA ALA A 72 12.85 6.49 9.51
C ALA A 72 13.28 6.81 10.95
N THR A 73 12.81 6.04 11.94
CA THR A 73 13.17 6.24 13.35
C THR A 73 14.51 5.59 13.74
N ASP A 74 15.01 4.67 12.91
CA ASP A 74 16.28 4.00 13.14
C ASP A 74 17.47 4.88 12.78
N THR A 75 18.64 4.54 13.33
CA THR A 75 19.89 5.21 12.97
C THR A 75 20.40 4.72 11.61
N LEU A 76 20.35 5.61 10.61
CA LEU A 76 20.70 5.31 9.22
C LEU A 76 22.22 5.44 8.99
N PRO A 77 22.91 4.38 8.53
CA PRO A 77 24.36 4.38 8.34
C PRO A 77 24.83 5.19 7.11
N GLY A 78 23.93 5.52 6.19
CA GLY A 78 24.25 6.17 4.92
C GLY A 78 23.20 5.84 3.86
N PRO A 79 23.53 6.02 2.56
CA PRO A 79 22.63 5.73 1.45
C PRO A 79 22.09 4.29 1.47
N ALA A 80 20.81 4.14 1.16
CA ALA A 80 20.13 2.85 1.09
C ALA A 80 20.23 2.24 -0.33
N GLN A 81 20.06 0.92 -0.44
CA GLN A 81 19.94 0.25 -1.74
C GLN A 81 18.57 0.47 -2.37
N LYS A 82 17.55 0.73 -1.56
CA LYS A 82 16.19 1.08 -1.98
C LYS A 82 15.53 1.93 -0.88
N TYR A 83 14.58 2.74 -1.31
CA TYR A 83 13.71 3.56 -0.47
C TYR A 83 12.28 3.06 -0.64
N GLU A 84 11.63 2.72 0.45
CA GLU A 84 10.29 2.14 0.49
C GLU A 84 9.32 3.18 1.08
N PHE A 85 8.25 3.48 0.36
CA PHE A 85 7.22 4.43 0.75
C PHE A 85 5.89 3.69 0.82
N SER A 86 5.36 3.53 2.02
CA SER A 86 4.12 2.80 2.28
C SER A 86 3.00 3.81 2.53
N TYR A 87 2.03 3.86 1.63
CA TYR A 87 0.90 4.78 1.70
C TYR A 87 -0.35 4.03 2.15
N SER A 88 -0.89 4.36 3.32
CA SER A 88 -2.10 3.74 3.88
C SER A 88 -3.28 4.70 3.84
N LEU A 89 -4.44 4.24 3.33
CA LEU A 89 -5.67 5.05 3.34
C LEU A 89 -6.44 4.86 4.66
N MET A 90 -6.68 5.96 5.36
CA MET A 90 -7.66 6.02 6.45
C MET A 90 -9.04 6.35 5.89
N HIS A 91 -9.99 5.43 6.05
CA HIS A 91 -11.37 5.59 5.57
C HIS A 91 -12.37 5.17 6.64
N GLN A 92 -13.27 6.07 7.03
CA GLN A 92 -14.34 5.82 8.02
C GLN A 92 -13.86 5.23 9.36
N GLY A 93 -12.64 5.59 9.79
CA GLY A 93 -12.05 5.11 11.04
C GLY A 93 -11.38 3.73 10.94
N ASP A 94 -11.32 3.13 9.76
CA ASP A 94 -10.54 1.93 9.45
C ASP A 94 -9.38 2.27 8.50
N THR A 95 -8.30 1.47 8.55
CA THR A 95 -7.23 1.51 7.56
C THR A 95 -7.58 0.50 6.47
N ILE A 96 -7.68 0.96 5.21
CA ILE A 96 -8.07 0.08 4.09
C ILE A 96 -6.94 -0.92 3.75
N GLY A 97 -5.71 -0.46 3.77
CA GLY A 97 -4.51 -1.25 3.50
C GLY A 97 -3.30 -0.33 3.45
N SER A 98 -2.17 -0.87 3.01
CA SER A 98 -0.94 -0.12 2.72
C SER A 98 -0.48 -0.44 1.32
N ALA A 99 -0.28 0.59 0.48
CA ALA A 99 0.25 0.50 -0.87
C ALA A 99 1.73 0.89 -0.89
N LEU A 100 2.59 -0.01 -1.33
CA LEU A 100 4.04 0.18 -1.39
C LEU A 100 4.49 0.80 -2.72
N VAL A 101 5.35 1.82 -2.62
CA VAL A 101 6.15 2.33 -3.73
C VAL A 101 7.62 2.22 -3.36
N THR A 102 8.40 1.50 -4.15
CA THR A 102 9.84 1.34 -3.89
C THR A 102 10.66 2.06 -4.96
N ILE A 103 11.66 2.85 -4.56
CA ILE A 103 12.53 3.63 -5.45
C ILE A 103 14.00 3.23 -5.21
N GLY A 104 14.73 2.94 -6.28
CA GLY A 104 16.16 2.70 -6.26
C GLY A 104 17.00 3.96 -6.15
N PRO A 105 18.30 3.82 -5.82
CA PRO A 105 19.24 4.94 -5.78
C PRO A 105 19.46 5.59 -7.16
N ASP A 106 19.13 4.86 -8.23
CA ASP A 106 19.13 5.33 -9.62
C ASP A 106 17.77 5.88 -10.07
N LEU A 107 16.85 6.08 -9.12
CA LEU A 107 15.50 6.60 -9.32
C LEU A 107 14.58 5.68 -10.11
N ARG A 108 14.97 4.43 -10.36
CA ARG A 108 14.06 3.42 -10.89
C ARG A 108 13.06 3.02 -9.81
N VAL A 109 11.78 3.10 -10.15
CA VAL A 109 10.68 2.50 -9.40
C VAL A 109 10.82 0.96 -9.47
N TYR A 110 10.89 0.28 -8.34
CA TYR A 110 10.73 -1.17 -8.26
C TYR A 110 9.22 -1.48 -8.11
N PRO A 111 8.78 -2.76 -8.11
CA PRO A 111 7.35 -3.06 -8.11
C PRO A 111 6.57 -2.20 -7.12
N SER A 112 5.56 -1.50 -7.66
CA SER A 112 4.72 -0.57 -6.92
C SER A 112 3.27 -1.01 -6.96
N GLU A 113 2.57 -0.84 -5.86
CA GLU A 113 1.14 -1.15 -5.67
C GLU A 113 0.27 0.02 -6.18
N LEU A 114 0.50 0.40 -7.45
CA LEU A 114 -0.20 1.53 -8.07
C LEU A 114 -1.70 1.24 -8.24
N ALA A 115 -2.09 -0.02 -8.45
CA ALA A 115 -3.48 -0.41 -8.54
C ALA A 115 -4.22 -0.18 -7.21
N GLU A 116 -3.56 -0.43 -6.08
CA GLU A 116 -4.06 -0.19 -4.73
C GLU A 116 -4.24 1.32 -4.49
N LEU A 117 -3.26 2.15 -4.88
CA LEU A 117 -3.38 3.61 -4.82
C LEU A 117 -4.56 4.13 -5.65
N ILE A 118 -4.78 3.57 -6.85
CA ILE A 118 -5.93 3.93 -7.69
C ILE A 118 -7.24 3.48 -7.02
N ALA A 119 -7.26 2.32 -6.38
CA ALA A 119 -8.43 1.85 -5.66
C ALA A 119 -8.74 2.68 -4.41
N TYR A 120 -7.75 3.31 -3.78
CA TYR A 120 -7.99 4.29 -2.70
C TYR A 120 -8.84 5.46 -3.18
N GLN A 121 -8.60 5.99 -4.38
CA GLN A 121 -9.45 7.02 -4.95
C GLN A 121 -10.92 6.57 -5.04
N ARG A 122 -11.16 5.29 -5.35
CA ARG A 122 -12.52 4.73 -5.45
C ARG A 122 -13.20 4.60 -4.08
N PHE A 123 -12.47 4.30 -3.01
CA PHE A 123 -13.01 4.41 -1.65
C PHE A 123 -13.37 5.85 -1.29
N ILE A 124 -12.52 6.82 -1.66
CA ILE A 124 -12.74 8.24 -1.37
C ILE A 124 -13.96 8.78 -2.14
N MET A 125 -14.14 8.35 -3.40
CA MET A 125 -15.30 8.71 -4.23
C MET A 125 -16.59 7.96 -3.85
N GLY A 126 -16.52 6.94 -3.00
CA GLY A 126 -17.68 6.14 -2.57
C GLY A 126 -18.05 4.99 -3.53
N ASP A 127 -17.22 4.67 -4.52
CA ASP A 127 -17.43 3.53 -5.41
C ASP A 127 -17.15 2.17 -4.72
N LEU A 128 -16.28 2.19 -3.73
CA LEU A 128 -15.96 1.05 -2.86
C LEU A 128 -16.42 1.39 -1.45
N GLU A 129 -17.34 0.59 -0.91
CA GLU A 129 -18.00 0.89 0.36
C GLU A 129 -17.68 -0.12 1.45
N ILE A 130 -17.24 -1.32 1.07
CA ILE A 130 -17.02 -2.39 2.03
C ILE A 130 -15.67 -2.17 2.70
N GLY A 131 -15.69 -1.86 3.99
CA GLY A 131 -14.50 -1.79 4.84
C GLY A 131 -14.02 -3.17 5.32
N PRO A 132 -12.84 -3.24 5.96
CA PRO A 132 -12.25 -4.50 6.41
C PRO A 132 -13.13 -5.23 7.43
N LYS A 133 -13.74 -4.51 8.38
CA LYS A 133 -14.65 -5.10 9.38
C LYS A 133 -15.89 -5.73 8.75
N GLN A 134 -16.47 -5.07 7.74
CA GLN A 134 -17.62 -5.59 7.01
C GLN A 134 -17.25 -6.81 6.18
N ALA A 135 -16.09 -6.79 5.53
CA ALA A 135 -15.56 -7.93 4.78
C ALA A 135 -15.37 -9.17 5.68
N VAL A 136 -14.82 -8.99 6.88
CA VAL A 136 -14.71 -10.06 7.88
C VAL A 136 -16.09 -10.58 8.27
N GLY A 137 -17.07 -9.71 8.50
CA GLY A 137 -18.44 -10.12 8.80
C GLY A 137 -19.07 -11.00 7.72
N VAL A 138 -18.92 -10.62 6.45
CA VAL A 138 -19.36 -11.42 5.30
C VAL A 138 -18.65 -12.78 5.25
N ALA A 139 -17.32 -12.77 5.43
CA ALA A 139 -16.51 -13.98 5.36
C ALA A 139 -16.84 -14.97 6.48
N VAL A 140 -17.13 -14.47 7.69
CA VAL A 140 -17.56 -15.30 8.83
C VAL A 140 -18.89 -15.99 8.53
N GLY A 141 -19.85 -15.28 7.93
CA GLY A 141 -21.10 -15.87 7.45
C GLY A 141 -20.92 -16.92 6.34
N SER A 142 -19.74 -16.98 5.74
CA SER A 142 -19.39 -17.84 4.59
C SER A 142 -18.33 -18.90 4.93
N GLY A 143 -18.02 -19.13 6.22
CA GLY A 143 -17.19 -20.24 6.68
C GLY A 143 -15.76 -19.90 7.14
N VAL A 144 -15.39 -18.62 7.22
CA VAL A 144 -14.17 -18.18 7.93
C VAL A 144 -14.47 -18.10 9.43
N LYS A 145 -13.52 -18.46 10.29
CA LYS A 145 -13.66 -18.29 11.74
C LYS A 145 -13.38 -16.85 12.12
N GLN A 146 -14.23 -16.25 12.96
CA GLN A 146 -14.04 -14.88 13.43
C GLN A 146 -12.73 -14.69 14.20
N LYS A 147 -12.40 -15.64 15.09
CA LYS A 147 -11.15 -15.60 15.85
C LYS A 147 -9.99 -15.98 14.93
N GLY A 148 -9.02 -15.06 14.80
CA GLY A 148 -7.85 -15.26 13.94
C GLY A 148 -8.16 -15.08 12.45
N ALA A 149 -9.21 -14.31 12.11
CA ALA A 149 -9.41 -13.87 10.74
C ALA A 149 -8.38 -12.79 10.39
N GLU A 150 -7.62 -13.04 9.33
CA GLU A 150 -6.76 -12.05 8.69
C GLU A 150 -7.50 -11.45 7.51
N VAL A 151 -7.28 -10.15 7.27
CA VAL A 151 -7.91 -9.40 6.19
C VAL A 151 -6.89 -8.53 5.49
N GLY A 152 -6.81 -8.64 4.16
CA GLY A 152 -5.96 -7.81 3.32
C GLY A 152 -6.73 -7.27 2.13
N PHE A 153 -6.47 -6.02 1.76
CA PHE A 153 -7.04 -5.39 0.57
C PHE A 153 -6.12 -5.62 -0.64
N TYR A 154 -6.73 -5.90 -1.80
CA TYR A 154 -6.01 -6.13 -3.05
C TYR A 154 -6.72 -5.43 -4.21
N ALA A 155 -5.92 -4.85 -5.11
CA ALA A 155 -6.42 -4.23 -6.33
C ALA A 155 -5.64 -4.71 -7.57
N GLY A 156 -6.35 -5.26 -8.55
CA GLY A 156 -5.76 -5.73 -9.81
C GLY A 156 -5.24 -7.18 -9.77
N GLY A 157 -4.95 -7.73 -10.95
CA GLY A 157 -4.34 -9.06 -11.07
C GLY A 157 -2.84 -8.96 -10.83
N PHE A 158 -2.32 -9.63 -9.79
CA PHE A 158 -0.89 -9.73 -9.43
C PHE A 158 0.06 -9.68 -10.64
N THR A 159 0.55 -8.49 -10.97
CA THR A 159 1.81 -8.32 -11.69
C THR A 159 2.62 -7.33 -10.88
N LEU A 160 3.64 -7.84 -10.20
CA LEU A 160 4.74 -7.04 -9.68
C LEU A 160 5.31 -6.26 -10.87
N ASP A 161 4.89 -5.02 -11.00
CA ASP A 161 5.17 -4.23 -12.18
C ASP A 161 6.63 -3.79 -12.12
N THR A 162 7.50 -4.61 -12.72
CA THR A 162 8.88 -4.23 -12.93
C THR A 162 8.90 -3.21 -14.07
N LEU A 163 9.28 -1.98 -13.72
CA LEU A 163 9.34 -0.75 -14.53
C LEU A 163 10.02 -0.86 -15.92
N THR A 164 10.52 -2.03 -16.32
CA THR A 164 10.75 -2.28 -17.75
C THR A 164 9.48 -2.10 -18.59
N ARG A 165 8.29 -2.13 -17.98
CA ARG A 165 6.99 -1.96 -18.66
C ARG A 165 5.95 -1.30 -17.77
N LEU A 166 6.21 -0.11 -17.19
CA LEU A 166 5.10 0.69 -16.64
C LEU A 166 4.07 0.84 -17.77
N LYS A 167 2.97 0.08 -17.69
CA LYS A 167 1.79 0.38 -18.52
C LYS A 167 1.42 1.81 -18.20
N GLN A 168 0.88 2.54 -19.18
CA GLN A 168 0.40 3.89 -18.89
C GLN A 168 -0.56 3.83 -17.69
N VAL A 169 -0.46 4.77 -16.76
CA VAL A 169 -1.31 4.82 -15.56
C VAL A 169 -2.79 4.71 -15.91
N SER A 170 -3.19 5.25 -17.06
CA SER A 170 -4.52 5.08 -17.66
C SER A 170 -4.97 3.62 -17.80
N THR A 171 -4.05 2.70 -18.08
CA THR A 171 -4.34 1.27 -18.23
C THR A 171 -4.68 0.63 -16.88
N TYR A 172 -3.96 1.00 -15.81
CA TYR A 172 -4.31 0.55 -14.45
C TYR A 172 -5.65 1.11 -14.00
N TYR A 173 -5.90 2.40 -14.26
CA TYR A 173 -7.21 3.00 -14.02
C TYR A 173 -8.32 2.24 -14.74
N GLN A 174 -8.14 1.94 -16.02
CA GLN A 174 -9.14 1.20 -16.78
C GLN A 174 -9.34 -0.21 -16.22
N GLU A 175 -8.28 -0.93 -15.86
CA GLU A 175 -8.43 -2.27 -15.27
C GLU A 175 -9.18 -2.24 -13.93
N VAL A 176 -8.80 -1.32 -13.04
CA VAL A 176 -9.43 -1.19 -11.71
C VAL A 176 -10.90 -0.73 -11.83
N ILE A 177 -11.22 0.15 -12.77
CA ILE A 177 -12.59 0.67 -12.97
C ILE A 177 -13.47 -0.34 -13.70
N THR A 178 -12.97 -0.98 -14.76
CA THR A 178 -13.80 -1.82 -15.65
C THR A 178 -14.02 -3.23 -15.11
N ASN A 179 -13.12 -3.74 -14.27
CA ASN A 179 -13.27 -5.06 -13.68
C ASN A 179 -13.91 -4.97 -12.28
N PRO A 180 -15.19 -5.38 -12.11
CA PRO A 180 -15.86 -5.30 -10.82
C PRO A 180 -15.24 -6.20 -9.75
N ARG A 181 -14.37 -7.15 -10.12
CA ARG A 181 -13.63 -8.04 -9.21
C ARG A 181 -12.19 -7.60 -8.96
N ALA A 182 -11.75 -6.48 -9.54
CA ALA A 182 -10.38 -6.01 -9.37
C ALA A 182 -10.08 -5.60 -7.92
N CYS A 183 -11.05 -5.01 -7.23
CA CYS A 183 -10.90 -4.59 -5.83
C CYS A 183 -11.61 -5.56 -4.90
N TYR A 184 -10.86 -6.22 -4.02
CA TYR A 184 -11.42 -7.19 -3.10
C TYR A 184 -10.64 -7.29 -1.79
N TRP A 185 -11.35 -7.79 -0.79
CA TRP A 185 -10.78 -8.21 0.48
C TRP A 185 -10.48 -9.71 0.42
N LEU A 186 -9.24 -10.08 0.67
CA LEU A 186 -8.88 -11.46 0.98
C LEU A 186 -9.09 -11.64 2.48
N VAL A 187 -9.93 -12.59 2.86
CA VAL A 187 -10.20 -12.91 4.27
C VAL A 187 -9.94 -14.39 4.52
N GLU A 188 -9.10 -14.69 5.49
CA GLU A 188 -8.68 -16.07 5.75
C GLU A 188 -8.35 -16.33 7.22
N ASN A 189 -8.20 -17.61 7.58
CA ASN A 189 -7.57 -18.00 8.84
C ASN A 189 -6.24 -18.68 8.50
N ASP A 190 -5.17 -18.30 9.19
CA ASP A 190 -3.83 -18.89 9.02
C ASP A 190 -3.77 -20.32 9.57
N CYS A 191 -4.32 -21.27 8.81
CA CYS A 191 -4.29 -22.69 9.13
C CYS A 191 -4.45 -23.58 7.89
N ASN A 192 -3.77 -24.74 7.90
CA ASN A 192 -3.87 -25.71 6.81
C ASN A 192 -5.30 -26.22 6.66
N GLY A 193 -5.83 -26.18 5.43
CA GLY A 193 -7.19 -26.57 5.09
C GLY A 193 -8.27 -25.55 5.42
N CYS A 194 -7.91 -24.39 5.98
CA CYS A 194 -8.85 -23.33 6.32
C CYS A 194 -9.33 -22.55 5.08
N THR A 195 -10.54 -22.02 5.17
CA THR A 195 -11.19 -21.28 4.10
C THR A 195 -10.49 -19.94 3.88
N ARG A 196 -10.22 -19.63 2.63
CA ARG A 196 -9.77 -18.33 2.13
C ARG A 196 -10.84 -17.78 1.19
N LEU A 197 -11.33 -16.58 1.45
CA LEU A 197 -12.41 -15.97 0.68
C LEU A 197 -11.99 -14.65 0.05
N LYS A 198 -12.48 -14.40 -1.16
CA LYS A 198 -12.43 -13.09 -1.81
C LYS A 198 -13.80 -12.42 -1.72
N VAL A 199 -13.87 -11.33 -0.96
CA VAL A 199 -15.07 -10.50 -0.78
C VAL A 199 -14.94 -9.25 -1.62
N ASN A 200 -15.91 -9.00 -2.49
CA ASN A 200 -15.90 -7.82 -3.36
C ASN A 200 -15.98 -6.52 -2.54
N ALA A 201 -15.06 -5.58 -2.79
CA ALA A 201 -14.96 -4.34 -2.02
C ALA A 201 -16.09 -3.33 -2.33
N SER A 202 -16.82 -3.49 -3.44
CA SER A 202 -17.92 -2.59 -3.81
C SER A 202 -19.28 -3.05 -3.27
N ASN A 203 -19.51 -4.36 -3.15
CA ASN A 203 -20.85 -4.89 -2.85
C ASN A 203 -20.90 -6.02 -1.81
N GLY A 204 -19.75 -6.44 -1.28
CA GLY A 204 -19.66 -7.44 -0.22
C GLY A 204 -19.99 -8.86 -0.66
N LYS A 205 -20.16 -9.14 -1.96
CA LYS A 205 -20.40 -10.50 -2.46
C LYS A 205 -19.11 -11.30 -2.47
N VAL A 206 -19.17 -12.53 -1.94
CA VAL A 206 -18.10 -13.51 -2.11
C VAL A 206 -18.06 -13.96 -3.57
N PHE A 207 -16.89 -13.94 -4.20
CA PHE A 207 -16.72 -14.37 -5.60
C PHE A 207 -15.53 -15.30 -5.83
N GLY A 208 -14.74 -15.58 -4.79
CA GLY A 208 -13.67 -16.56 -4.80
C GLY A 208 -13.62 -17.26 -3.45
N GLN A 209 -13.41 -18.57 -3.47
CA GLN A 209 -13.31 -19.41 -2.28
C GLN A 209 -12.31 -20.52 -2.55
N ASP A 210 -11.27 -20.56 -1.73
CA ASP A 210 -10.19 -21.53 -1.80
C ASP A 210 -9.90 -22.09 -0.40
N LYS A 211 -9.01 -23.08 -0.33
CA LYS A 211 -8.43 -23.55 0.93
C LYS A 211 -6.95 -23.21 0.97
N ILE A 212 -6.46 -22.82 2.14
CA ILE A 212 -5.02 -22.70 2.38
C ILE A 212 -4.40 -24.10 2.41
N ILE A 213 -3.30 -24.29 1.69
CA ILE A 213 -2.53 -25.54 1.70
C ILE A 213 -1.08 -25.17 2.03
N PHE A 214 -0.57 -25.68 3.15
CA PHE A 214 0.86 -25.62 3.46
C PHE A 214 1.56 -26.84 2.86
N VAL A 215 2.59 -26.60 2.06
CA VAL A 215 3.47 -27.65 1.53
C VAL A 215 4.72 -27.65 2.40
N TYR A 216 4.94 -28.77 3.11
CA TYR A 216 6.09 -29.01 3.97
C TYR A 216 7.15 -29.85 3.25
#